data_AF-A0AAJ2Z236-F1
#
_entry.id   AF-A0AAJ2Z236-F1
#
_cell.length_a   1.000
_cell.length_b   1.000
_cell.length_c   1.000
_cell.angle_alpha   90.00
_cell.angle_beta   90.00
_cell.angle_gamma   90.00
#
_symmetry.space_group_name_H-M   'P 1'
#
loop_
_entity.id
_entity.type
_entity.pdbx_description
1 polymer ?
#
loop_
_entity_poly.entity_id
_entity_poly.type
_entity_poly.pdbx_seq_one_letter_code
_entity_poly.pdbx_strand_id
1 'polypeptide(L)'
;PKRFTSGVDVEIETPENITRITREQYMNAAITSGIQDATIKIASVEQVTGEGAFTGIYKAYATQGHRLNAQDIQNANQEMNHLARISENHQNKDGYSDEALNEAVAEMKAQIAEAKASHQQLNSTTINQIVNQTLTERGLYQILSDHEIAVVQNIMVNVAESNVVNQDPDAFKKQATELKEMIQSQAGDKLKKLKDLD
;
A
#
# COMPACT_ATOMS: atom_id res chain seq x y z
N PRO A 1 -12.23 -20.61 -10.14
CA PRO A 1 -11.76 -20.82 -8.75
C PRO A 1 -11.12 -19.53 -8.21
N LYS A 2 -11.72 -18.89 -7.19
CA LYS A 2 -11.08 -17.77 -6.47
C LYS A 2 -9.79 -18.34 -5.85
N ARG A 3 -8.63 -17.93 -6.37
CA ARG A 3 -7.32 -18.35 -5.84
C ARG A 3 -7.13 -17.58 -4.54
N PHE A 4 -7.22 -18.26 -3.41
CA PHE A 4 -6.72 -17.72 -2.15
C PHE A 4 -5.20 -17.77 -2.23
N THR A 5 -4.58 -16.64 -2.55
CA THR A 5 -3.14 -16.48 -2.41
C THR A 5 -2.82 -16.38 -0.92
N SER A 6 -1.69 -16.92 -0.46
CA SER A 6 -1.08 -16.37 0.76
C SER A 6 -0.95 -14.88 0.54
N GLY A 7 -1.36 -14.05 1.50
CA GLY A 7 -1.61 -12.64 1.19
C GLY A 7 -2.77 -12.02 1.96
N VAL A 8 -2.78 -10.69 2.01
CA VAL A 8 -4.01 -9.94 2.27
C VAL A 8 -4.78 -9.78 0.95
N ASP A 9 -6.05 -10.16 0.93
CA ASP A 9 -6.96 -9.89 -0.19
C ASP A 9 -8.15 -9.05 0.26
N VAL A 10 -8.51 -8.05 -0.53
CA VAL A 10 -9.62 -7.14 -0.24
C VAL A 10 -10.63 -7.24 -1.38
N GLU A 11 -11.91 -7.40 -1.03
CA GLU A 11 -13.06 -7.34 -1.94
C GLU A 11 -13.99 -6.22 -1.45
N ILE A 12 -14.19 -5.19 -2.28
CA ILE A 12 -15.21 -4.16 -2.04
C ILE A 12 -16.49 -4.66 -2.71
N GLU A 13 -17.44 -5.12 -1.92
CA GLU A 13 -18.69 -5.75 -2.39
C GLU A 13 -19.68 -4.74 -2.95
N THR A 14 -19.63 -3.49 -2.47
CA THR A 14 -20.47 -2.37 -2.90
C THR A 14 -19.58 -1.21 -3.38
N PRO A 15 -18.87 -1.36 -4.51
CA PRO A 15 -17.91 -0.36 -4.99
C PRO A 15 -18.53 1.00 -5.25
N GLU A 16 -19.82 1.05 -5.59
CA GLU A 16 -20.60 2.29 -5.79
C GLU A 16 -20.81 3.10 -4.50
N ASN A 17 -20.64 2.47 -3.33
CA ASN A 17 -20.86 3.06 -2.02
C ASN A 17 -19.56 3.37 -1.25
N ILE A 18 -18.40 2.97 -1.78
CA ILE A 18 -17.08 3.30 -1.20
C ILE A 18 -16.38 4.25 -2.17
N THR A 19 -16.39 5.55 -1.87
CA THR A 19 -16.16 6.59 -2.89
C THR A 19 -14.73 7.11 -2.95
N ARG A 20 -13.88 6.80 -1.96
CA ARG A 20 -12.56 7.43 -1.82
C ARG A 20 -11.42 6.43 -1.69
N ILE A 21 -11.55 5.42 -0.83
CA ILE A 21 -10.48 4.45 -0.60
C ILE A 21 -10.59 3.28 -1.61
N THR A 22 -9.50 3.01 -2.33
CA THR A 22 -9.44 1.90 -3.29
C THR A 22 -9.09 0.57 -2.62
N ARG A 23 -9.35 -0.53 -3.32
CA ARG A 23 -9.03 -1.89 -2.89
C ARG A 23 -7.54 -2.05 -2.55
N GLU A 24 -6.68 -1.56 -3.42
CA GLU A 24 -5.22 -1.66 -3.29
C GLU A 24 -4.71 -0.80 -2.12
N GLN A 25 -5.33 0.35 -1.84
CA GLN A 25 -5.00 1.17 -0.67
C GLN A 25 -5.33 0.46 0.64
N TYR A 26 -6.48 -0.24 0.72
CA TYR A 26 -6.78 -1.10 1.88
C TYR A 26 -5.75 -2.22 2.04
N MET A 27 -5.35 -2.87 0.95
CA MET A 27 -4.35 -3.94 0.99
C MET A 27 -2.99 -3.41 1.47
N ASN A 28 -2.55 -2.28 0.92
CA ASN A 28 -1.32 -1.60 1.34
C ASN A 28 -1.34 -1.27 2.84
N ALA A 29 -2.42 -0.64 3.31
CA ALA A 29 -2.59 -0.30 4.72
C ALA A 29 -2.63 -1.55 5.62
N ALA A 30 -3.32 -2.61 5.20
CA ALA A 30 -3.39 -3.87 5.95
C ALA A 30 -1.99 -4.47 6.17
N ILE A 31 -1.16 -4.52 5.12
CA ILE A 31 0.23 -4.98 5.22
C ILE A 31 1.03 -4.11 6.21
N THR A 32 0.92 -2.78 6.10
CA THR A 32 1.61 -1.84 7.01
C THR A 32 1.19 -2.02 8.47
N SER A 33 -0.08 -2.36 8.70
CA SER A 33 -0.60 -2.62 10.06
C SER A 33 -0.20 -3.98 10.63
N GLY A 34 0.34 -4.88 9.81
CA GLY A 34 0.73 -6.24 10.19
C GLY A 34 -0.39 -7.28 10.07
N ILE A 35 -1.45 -6.98 9.33
CA ILE A 35 -2.43 -7.98 8.92
C ILE A 35 -1.77 -8.88 7.89
N GLN A 36 -1.92 -10.18 8.07
CA GLN A 36 -1.38 -11.22 7.19
C GLN A 36 -2.45 -12.27 6.94
N ASP A 37 -2.42 -12.88 5.76
CA ASP A 37 -3.25 -14.03 5.39
C ASP A 37 -4.75 -13.84 5.71
N ALA A 38 -5.28 -12.67 5.32
CA ALA A 38 -6.64 -12.26 5.63
C ALA A 38 -7.43 -11.96 4.37
N THR A 39 -8.67 -12.43 4.32
CA THR A 39 -9.67 -11.97 3.35
C THR A 39 -10.56 -10.92 3.99
N ILE A 40 -10.53 -9.72 3.43
CA ILE A 40 -11.26 -8.56 3.92
C ILE A 40 -12.39 -8.25 2.94
N LYS A 41 -13.63 -8.23 3.43
CA LYS A 41 -14.81 -7.85 2.64
C LYS A 41 -15.36 -6.54 3.18
N ILE A 42 -15.52 -5.56 2.30
CA ILE A 42 -15.97 -4.21 2.66
C ILE A 42 -17.26 -3.93 1.90
N ALA A 43 -18.31 -3.58 2.64
CA ALA A 43 -19.61 -3.24 2.10
C ALA A 43 -20.21 -2.06 2.89
N SER A 44 -20.97 -1.22 2.19
CA SER A 44 -21.76 -0.15 2.78
C SER A 44 -23.12 -0.08 2.10
N VAL A 45 -24.17 0.19 2.89
CA VAL A 45 -25.54 0.38 2.40
C VAL A 45 -25.79 1.79 1.88
N GLU A 46 -24.93 2.75 2.24
CA GLU A 46 -24.97 4.15 1.87
C GLU A 46 -23.59 4.60 1.39
N GLN A 47 -23.53 5.70 0.63
CA GLN A 47 -22.24 6.25 0.18
C GLN A 47 -21.40 6.75 1.36
N VAL A 48 -20.19 6.22 1.46
CA VAL A 48 -19.18 6.60 2.44
C VAL A 48 -17.81 6.67 1.77
N THR A 49 -16.89 7.41 2.39
CA THR A 49 -15.52 7.58 1.90
C THR A 49 -14.65 6.33 2.13
N GLY A 50 -14.96 5.53 3.16
CA GLY A 50 -14.37 4.21 3.39
C GLY A 50 -13.31 4.13 4.52
N GLU A 51 -12.82 5.25 5.05
CA GLU A 51 -11.79 5.26 6.10
C GLU A 51 -12.25 4.54 7.37
N GLY A 52 -13.54 4.66 7.70
CA GLY A 52 -14.14 3.98 8.85
C GLY A 52 -14.06 2.45 8.77
N ALA A 53 -14.03 1.89 7.56
CA ALA A 53 -13.94 0.43 7.36
C ALA A 53 -12.63 -0.13 7.94
N PHE A 54 -11.51 0.60 7.80
CA PHE A 54 -10.22 0.16 8.30
C PHE A 54 -10.21 0.04 9.84
N THR A 55 -11.02 0.86 10.52
CA THR A 55 -11.23 0.71 11.96
C THR A 55 -11.98 -0.57 12.33
N GLY A 56 -12.97 -0.96 11.54
CA GLY A 56 -13.67 -2.23 11.71
C GLY A 56 -12.75 -3.44 11.49
N ILE A 57 -11.88 -3.36 10.48
CA ILE A 57 -10.95 -4.43 10.10
C ILE A 57 -10.03 -4.81 11.26
N TYR A 58 -9.31 -3.86 11.87
CA TYR A 58 -8.39 -4.20 12.96
C TYR A 58 -9.13 -4.70 14.21
N LYS A 59 -10.34 -4.19 14.49
CA LYS A 59 -11.15 -4.69 15.62
C LYS A 59 -11.56 -6.14 15.39
N ALA A 60 -12.01 -6.48 14.19
CA ALA A 60 -12.34 -7.84 13.83
C ALA A 60 -11.10 -8.76 13.91
N TYR A 61 -9.97 -8.33 13.37
CA TYR A 61 -8.71 -9.07 13.43
C TYR A 61 -8.25 -9.32 14.88
N ALA A 62 -8.39 -8.31 15.76
CA ALA A 62 -8.10 -8.44 17.18
C ALA A 62 -9.01 -9.45 17.91
N THR A 63 -10.29 -9.54 17.53
CA THR A 63 -11.22 -10.54 18.11
C THR A 63 -10.86 -11.98 17.74
N GLN A 64 -10.08 -12.18 16.68
CA GLN A 64 -9.56 -13.49 16.27
C GLN A 64 -8.27 -13.88 17.02
N GLY A 65 -7.82 -13.06 17.97
CA GLY A 65 -6.63 -13.30 18.79
C GLY A 65 -5.35 -12.69 18.22
N HIS A 66 -5.41 -12.02 17.07
CA HIS A 66 -4.26 -11.36 16.45
C HIS A 66 -4.10 -9.93 16.96
N ARG A 67 -3.07 -9.68 17.78
CA ARG A 67 -2.78 -8.33 18.29
C ARG A 67 -1.86 -7.60 17.34
N LEU A 68 -2.25 -6.40 16.92
CA LEU A 68 -1.44 -5.49 16.12
C LEU A 68 -0.84 -4.39 16.99
N ASN A 69 0.26 -3.80 16.53
CA ASN A 69 0.87 -2.65 17.20
C ASN A 69 0.06 -1.38 16.90
N ALA A 70 -0.19 -0.56 17.93
CA ALA A 70 -1.01 0.66 17.78
C ALA A 70 -0.37 1.71 16.86
N GLN A 71 0.96 1.86 16.90
CA GLN A 71 1.69 2.78 16.02
C GLN A 71 1.62 2.30 14.57
N ASP A 72 1.74 1.00 14.33
CA ASP A 72 1.65 0.43 12.98
C ASP A 72 0.23 0.58 12.40
N ILE A 73 -0.82 0.44 13.23
CA ILE A 73 -2.20 0.77 12.83
C ILE A 73 -2.33 2.25 12.48
N GLN A 74 -1.75 3.15 13.27
CA GLN A 74 -1.80 4.59 12.98
C GLN A 74 -1.09 4.92 11.66
N ASN A 75 0.11 4.36 11.46
CA ASN A 75 0.89 4.54 10.24
C ASN A 75 0.13 4.02 9.01
N ALA A 76 -0.53 2.87 9.13
CA ALA A 76 -1.37 2.31 8.07
C ALA A 76 -2.58 3.20 7.72
N ASN A 77 -3.26 3.78 8.72
CA ASN A 77 -4.35 4.73 8.47
C ASN A 77 -3.85 6.00 7.78
N GLN A 78 -2.69 6.52 8.20
CA GLN A 78 -2.09 7.71 7.58
C GLN A 78 -1.68 7.42 6.13
N GLU A 79 -1.02 6.29 5.90
CA GLU A 79 -0.68 5.82 4.55
C GLU A 79 -1.91 5.79 3.65
N MET A 80 -2.95 5.07 4.06
CA MET A 80 -4.20 4.94 3.29
C MET A 80 -4.78 6.30 2.91
N ASN A 81 -4.85 7.22 3.89
CA ASN A 81 -5.37 8.57 3.66
C ASN A 81 -4.49 9.41 2.74
N HIS A 82 -3.17 9.28 2.85
CA HIS A 82 -2.23 10.00 2.03
C HIS A 82 -2.24 9.51 0.58
N LEU A 83 -2.28 8.20 0.36
CA LEU A 83 -2.39 7.63 -0.99
C LEU A 83 -3.72 7.99 -1.64
N ALA A 84 -4.83 7.95 -0.89
CA ALA A 84 -6.13 8.42 -1.37
C ALA A 84 -6.08 9.89 -1.78
N ARG A 85 -5.44 10.75 -0.97
CA ARG A 85 -5.28 12.17 -1.30
C ARG A 85 -4.42 12.42 -2.54
N ILE A 86 -3.33 11.68 -2.72
CA ILE A 86 -2.52 11.75 -3.94
C ILE A 86 -3.37 11.34 -5.15
N SER A 87 -4.15 10.27 -5.01
CA SER A 87 -5.06 9.79 -6.05
C SER A 87 -6.10 10.85 -6.44
N GLU A 88 -6.69 11.52 -5.44
CA GLU A 88 -7.63 12.63 -5.63
C GLU A 88 -7.00 13.81 -6.37
N ASN A 89 -5.76 14.18 -6.03
CA ASN A 89 -5.05 15.29 -6.67
C ASN A 89 -4.72 15.04 -8.16
N HIS A 90 -4.57 13.77 -8.54
CA HIS A 90 -4.13 13.35 -9.88
C HIS A 90 -5.24 12.63 -10.66
N GLN A 91 -6.51 12.82 -10.28
CA GLN A 91 -7.64 12.27 -11.03
C GLN A 91 -7.61 12.75 -12.49
N ASN A 92 -7.67 11.80 -13.43
CA ASN A 92 -7.62 12.04 -14.88
C ASN A 92 -6.33 12.74 -15.35
N LYS A 93 -5.25 12.68 -14.57
CA LYS A 93 -3.93 13.18 -14.99
C LYS A 93 -3.25 12.14 -15.89
N ASP A 94 -2.87 12.57 -17.09
CA ASP A 94 -2.03 11.72 -17.97
C ASP A 94 -0.72 11.34 -17.26
N GLY A 95 -0.31 10.09 -17.38
CA GLY A 95 0.87 9.56 -16.68
C GLY A 95 0.60 9.07 -15.25
N TYR A 96 -0.60 9.27 -14.71
CA TYR A 96 -0.97 8.79 -13.37
C TYR A 96 -1.99 7.62 -13.41
N SER A 97 -1.84 6.68 -12.47
CA SER A 97 -2.91 5.76 -12.09
C SER A 97 -2.76 5.33 -10.63
N ASP A 98 -3.88 5.05 -9.98
CA ASP A 98 -3.89 4.52 -8.61
C ASP A 98 -3.16 3.19 -8.53
N GLU A 99 -3.28 2.36 -9.56
CA GLU A 99 -2.58 1.07 -9.62
C GLU A 99 -1.06 1.26 -9.68
N ALA A 100 -0.55 2.22 -10.44
CA ALA A 100 0.89 2.51 -10.49
C ALA A 100 1.41 3.02 -9.14
N LEU A 101 0.67 3.93 -8.48
CA LEU A 101 1.06 4.44 -7.16
C LEU A 101 1.07 3.32 -6.11
N ASN A 102 0.01 2.51 -6.06
CA ASN A 102 -0.09 1.42 -5.09
C ASN A 102 0.92 0.29 -5.36
N GLU A 103 1.22 -0.01 -6.64
CA GLU A 103 2.30 -0.93 -7.02
C GLU A 103 3.65 -0.41 -6.55
N ALA A 104 3.95 0.88 -6.78
CA ALA A 104 5.20 1.51 -6.34
C ALA A 104 5.36 1.44 -4.81
N VAL A 105 4.29 1.71 -4.05
CA VAL A 105 4.31 1.60 -2.59
C VAL A 105 4.55 0.15 -2.13
N ALA A 106 3.88 -0.82 -2.76
CA ALA A 106 4.09 -2.24 -2.46
C ALA A 106 5.53 -2.69 -2.78
N GLU A 107 6.10 -2.19 -3.88
CA GLU A 107 7.48 -2.45 -4.26
C GLU A 107 8.50 -1.83 -3.30
N MET A 108 8.30 -0.58 -2.88
CA MET A 108 9.16 0.08 -1.88
C MET A 108 9.14 -0.67 -0.55
N LYS A 109 7.96 -1.12 -0.10
CA LYS A 109 7.80 -1.98 1.08
C LYS A 109 8.61 -3.27 0.97
N ALA A 110 8.54 -3.95 -0.17
CA ALA A 110 9.30 -5.18 -0.42
C ALA A 110 10.82 -4.92 -0.41
N GLN A 111 11.29 -3.81 -0.99
CA GLN A 111 12.71 -3.42 -0.97
C GLN A 111 13.21 -3.09 0.43
N ILE A 112 12.42 -2.37 1.23
CA ILE A 112 12.74 -2.05 2.63
C ILE A 112 12.85 -3.33 3.45
N ALA A 113 11.90 -4.25 3.28
CA ALA A 113 11.89 -5.51 3.99
C ALA A 113 13.07 -6.41 3.58
N GLU A 114 13.42 -6.45 2.30
CA GLU A 114 14.62 -7.16 1.81
C GLU A 114 15.91 -6.61 2.44
N ALA A 115 16.04 -5.29 2.50
CA ALA A 115 17.18 -4.64 3.13
C ALA A 115 17.25 -4.99 4.64
N LYS A 116 16.10 -5.02 5.33
CA LYS A 116 16.02 -5.43 6.75
C LYS A 116 16.37 -6.90 6.95
N ALA A 117 15.86 -7.81 6.11
CA ALA A 117 16.19 -9.23 6.15
C ALA A 117 17.69 -9.47 5.92
N SER A 118 18.31 -8.65 5.06
CA SER A 118 19.75 -8.67 4.79
C SER A 118 20.60 -7.93 5.85
N HIS A 119 20.01 -7.52 6.97
CA HIS A 119 20.66 -6.74 8.03
C HIS A 119 21.30 -5.42 7.55
N GLN A 120 20.83 -4.87 6.44
CA GLN A 120 21.30 -3.58 5.95
C GLN A 120 20.76 -2.46 6.85
N GLN A 121 21.64 -1.52 7.20
CA GLN A 121 21.22 -0.33 7.91
C GLN A 121 20.42 0.58 6.97
N LEU A 122 19.13 0.75 7.27
CA LEU A 122 18.28 1.73 6.61
C LEU A 122 18.31 3.04 7.38
N ASN A 123 18.68 4.12 6.69
CA ASN A 123 18.54 5.49 7.15
C ASN A 123 17.66 6.26 6.15
N SER A 124 17.25 7.49 6.50
CA SER A 124 16.38 8.30 5.66
C SER A 124 16.94 8.53 4.25
N THR A 125 18.26 8.64 4.08
CA THR A 125 18.88 8.80 2.76
C THR A 125 18.66 7.57 1.89
N THR A 126 18.94 6.36 2.41
CA THR A 126 18.71 5.11 1.67
C THR A 126 17.23 4.91 1.34
N ILE A 127 16.34 5.25 2.28
CA ILE A 127 14.88 5.15 2.08
C ILE A 127 14.43 6.13 0.99
N ASN A 128 14.91 7.38 1.02
CA ASN A 128 14.59 8.36 -0.01
C ASN A 128 15.11 7.95 -1.39
N GLN A 129 16.27 7.29 -1.45
CA GLN A 129 16.78 6.72 -2.70
C GLN A 129 15.86 5.61 -3.24
N ILE A 130 15.43 4.67 -2.40
CA ILE A 130 14.46 3.63 -2.77
C ILE A 130 13.19 4.27 -3.34
N VAL A 131 12.66 5.29 -2.66
CA VAL A 131 11.45 6.00 -3.09
C VAL A 131 11.66 6.67 -4.45
N ASN A 132 12.69 7.49 -4.58
CA ASN A 132 12.94 8.25 -5.80
C ASN A 132 13.21 7.33 -7.00
N GLN A 133 13.98 6.26 -6.79
CA GLN A 133 14.26 5.26 -7.82
C GLN A 133 12.98 4.54 -8.24
N THR A 134 12.20 4.04 -7.29
CA THR A 134 10.96 3.31 -7.59
C THR A 134 9.95 4.22 -8.29
N LEU A 135 9.78 5.46 -7.84
CA LEU A 135 8.89 6.43 -8.52
C LEU A 135 9.38 6.74 -9.94
N THR A 136 10.69 6.80 -10.18
CA THR A 136 11.26 7.01 -11.52
C THR A 136 10.98 5.80 -12.42
N GLU A 137 11.24 4.58 -11.94
CA GLU A 137 11.01 3.34 -12.69
C GLU A 137 9.53 3.08 -13.02
N ARG A 138 8.63 3.77 -12.32
CA ARG A 138 7.18 3.71 -12.48
C ARG A 138 6.60 4.93 -13.22
N GLY A 139 7.43 5.86 -13.69
CA GLY A 139 6.98 7.07 -14.39
C GLY A 139 6.25 8.09 -13.52
N LEU A 140 6.29 7.93 -12.20
CA LEU A 140 5.55 8.78 -11.25
C LEU A 140 6.37 9.96 -10.74
N TYR A 141 7.70 9.91 -10.85
CA TYR A 141 8.58 10.94 -10.28
C TYR A 141 8.33 12.34 -10.87
N GLN A 142 8.06 12.43 -12.18
CA GLN A 142 7.76 13.71 -12.86
C GLN A 142 6.29 14.13 -12.72
N ILE A 143 5.43 13.23 -12.24
CA ILE A 143 3.98 13.43 -12.12
C ILE A 143 3.61 13.95 -10.73
N LEU A 144 4.21 13.37 -9.69
CA LEU A 144 4.00 13.77 -8.30
C LEU A 144 4.73 15.07 -7.99
N SER A 145 4.13 15.89 -7.13
CA SER A 145 4.80 17.09 -6.59
C SER A 145 5.84 16.74 -5.54
N ASP A 146 6.81 17.63 -5.30
CA ASP A 146 7.83 17.48 -4.24
C ASP A 146 7.22 17.17 -2.86
N HIS A 147 6.08 17.79 -2.55
CA HIS A 147 5.35 17.54 -1.31
C HIS A 147 4.78 16.12 -1.26
N GLU A 148 4.22 15.61 -2.36
CA GLU A 148 3.68 14.25 -2.42
C GLU A 148 4.80 13.20 -2.37
N ILE A 149 5.94 13.47 -3.03
CA ILE A 149 7.14 12.63 -2.91
C ILE A 149 7.61 12.58 -1.45
N ALA A 150 7.68 13.74 -0.77
CA ALA A 150 8.03 13.79 0.65
C ALA A 150 7.03 13.02 1.53
N VAL A 151 5.74 13.04 1.19
CA VAL A 151 4.73 12.22 1.87
C VAL A 151 5.01 10.73 1.69
N VAL A 152 5.30 10.27 0.47
CA VAL A 152 5.66 8.86 0.21
C VAL A 152 6.94 8.47 0.95
N GLN A 153 7.95 9.34 0.99
CA GLN A 153 9.16 9.14 1.78
C GLN A 153 8.87 8.94 3.27
N ASN A 154 8.01 9.78 3.85
CA ASN A 154 7.61 9.64 5.26
C ASN A 154 6.84 8.35 5.53
N ILE A 155 5.96 7.92 4.61
CA ILE A 155 5.29 6.61 4.72
C ILE A 155 6.34 5.49 4.76
N MET A 156 7.34 5.55 3.87
CA MET A 156 8.38 4.52 3.80
C MET A 156 9.34 4.54 5.00
N VAL A 157 9.61 5.71 5.60
CA VAL A 157 10.32 5.80 6.89
C VAL A 157 9.51 5.11 8.00
N ASN A 158 8.22 5.40 8.10
CA ASN A 158 7.33 4.75 9.06
C ASN A 158 7.27 3.24 8.87
N VAL A 159 7.27 2.76 7.62
CA VAL A 159 7.36 1.32 7.32
C VAL A 159 8.69 0.75 7.84
N ALA A 160 9.83 1.38 7.53
CA ALA A 160 11.14 0.89 7.95
C ALA A 160 11.34 0.86 9.48
N GLU A 161 10.63 1.71 10.20
CA GLU A 161 10.62 1.79 11.67
C GLU A 161 9.52 0.93 12.32
N SER A 162 8.56 0.42 11.54
CA SER A 162 7.41 -0.35 12.04
C SER A 162 7.80 -1.62 12.79
N ASN A 163 6.97 -2.05 13.75
CA ASN A 163 7.26 -3.30 14.45
C ASN A 163 7.11 -4.49 13.50
N VAL A 164 6.15 -4.43 12.59
CA VAL A 164 5.87 -5.49 11.62
C VAL A 164 7.11 -5.87 10.81
N VAL A 165 7.77 -4.91 10.15
CA VAL A 165 8.94 -5.22 9.31
C VAL A 165 10.17 -5.60 10.13
N ASN A 166 10.29 -5.08 11.36
CA ASN A 166 11.45 -5.37 12.22
C ASN A 166 11.33 -6.70 12.96
N GLN A 167 10.11 -7.24 13.13
CA GLN A 167 9.87 -8.56 13.74
C GLN A 167 9.98 -9.70 12.72
N ASP A 168 9.39 -9.53 11.54
CA ASP A 168 9.40 -10.56 10.49
C ASP A 168 9.51 -9.91 9.09
N PRO A 169 10.72 -9.50 8.69
CA PRO A 169 10.93 -8.85 7.40
C PRO A 169 10.63 -9.79 6.23
N ASP A 170 10.83 -11.09 6.36
CA ASP A 170 10.57 -12.06 5.30
C ASP A 170 9.07 -12.22 5.03
N ALA A 171 8.25 -12.34 6.08
CA ALA A 171 6.80 -12.36 5.95
C ALA A 171 6.27 -11.04 5.36
N PHE A 172 6.78 -9.90 5.85
CA PHE A 172 6.39 -8.59 5.32
C PHE A 172 6.74 -8.43 3.84
N LYS A 173 7.96 -8.82 3.45
CA LYS A 173 8.43 -8.81 2.06
C LYS A 173 7.53 -9.66 1.17
N LYS A 174 7.18 -10.88 1.63
CA LYS A 174 6.30 -11.79 0.91
C LYS A 174 4.95 -11.13 0.61
N GLN A 175 4.28 -10.60 1.65
CA GLN A 175 2.99 -9.93 1.52
C GLN A 175 3.04 -8.73 0.57
N ALA A 176 4.08 -7.90 0.69
CA ALA A 176 4.27 -6.74 -0.20
C ALA A 176 4.53 -7.16 -1.66
N THR A 177 5.29 -8.23 -1.87
CA THR A 177 5.56 -8.78 -3.21
C THR A 177 4.31 -9.38 -3.83
N GLU A 178 3.51 -10.11 -3.07
CA GLU A 178 2.24 -10.69 -3.53
C GLU A 178 1.24 -9.60 -3.94
N LEU A 179 1.15 -8.49 -3.18
CA LEU A 179 0.34 -7.33 -3.56
C LEU A 179 0.84 -6.71 -4.88
N LYS A 180 2.15 -6.48 -5.00
CA LYS A 180 2.75 -5.94 -6.23
C LYS A 180 2.41 -6.80 -7.45
N GLU A 181 2.61 -8.12 -7.36
CA GLU A 181 2.32 -9.07 -8.43
C GLU A 181 0.83 -9.13 -8.77
N MET A 182 -0.04 -9.03 -7.76
CA MET A 182 -1.49 -8.98 -7.96
C MET A 182 -1.90 -7.73 -8.76
N ILE A 183 -1.38 -6.56 -8.40
CA ILE A 183 -1.63 -5.32 -9.12
C ILE A 183 -1.12 -5.42 -10.57
N GLN A 184 0.10 -5.93 -10.77
CA GLN A 184 0.65 -6.16 -12.10
C GLN A 184 -0.22 -7.10 -12.96
N SER A 185 -0.75 -8.16 -12.36
CA SER A 185 -1.62 -9.10 -13.05
C SER A 185 -2.98 -8.51 -13.43
N GLN A 186 -3.52 -7.59 -12.62
CA GLN A 186 -4.85 -7.00 -12.84
C GLN A 186 -4.80 -5.74 -13.72
N ALA A 187 -3.73 -4.95 -13.60
CA ALA A 187 -3.58 -3.64 -14.24
C ALA A 187 -2.43 -3.59 -15.26
N GLY A 188 -1.86 -4.73 -15.64
CA GLY A 188 -0.65 -4.81 -16.49
C GLY A 188 -0.72 -3.98 -17.78
N ASP A 189 -1.88 -3.93 -18.44
CA ASP A 189 -2.05 -3.12 -19.66
C ASP A 189 -2.07 -1.61 -19.38
N LYS A 190 -2.62 -1.18 -18.23
CA LYS A 190 -2.56 0.22 -17.80
C LYS A 190 -1.13 0.62 -17.44
N LEU A 191 -0.45 -0.23 -16.67
CA LEU A 191 0.92 0.01 -16.21
C LEU A 191 1.92 0.09 -17.38
N LYS A 192 1.76 -0.75 -18.41
CA LYS A 192 2.58 -0.68 -19.63
C LYS A 192 2.38 0.62 -20.39
N LYS A 193 1.13 1.05 -20.59
CA LYS A 193 0.82 2.31 -21.29
C LYS A 193 1.43 3.53 -20.60
N LEU A 194 1.55 3.52 -19.28
CA LEU A 194 2.19 4.60 -18.53
C LEU A 194 3.70 4.65 -18.77
N LYS A 195 4.37 3.50 -18.85
CA LYS A 195 5.81 3.40 -19.14
C LYS A 195 6.18 3.82 -20.56
N ASP A 196 5.24 3.71 -21.50
CA ASP A 196 5.45 4.12 -22.90
C ASP A 196 5.29 5.65 -23.11
N LEU A 197 4.92 6.40 -22.07
CA LEU A 197 4.78 7.87 -22.10
C LEU A 197 6.06 8.63 -21.68
N ASP A 198 7.04 7.93 -21.12
CA ASP A 198 8.38 8.43 -20.75
C ASP A 198 9.38 8.31 -21.91
#